data_AF-A0A961NXR6-F1
#
_entry.id   AF-A0A961NXR6-F1
#
_cell.length_a   1.000
_cell.length_b   1.000
_cell.length_c   1.000
_cell.angle_alpha   90.00
_cell.angle_beta   90.00
_cell.angle_gamma   90.00
#
_symmetry.space_group_name_H-M   'P 1'
#
loop_
_entity.id
_entity.type
_entity.pdbx_description
1 polymer ?
#
loop_
_entity_poly.entity_id
_entity_poly.type
_entity_poly.pdbx_seq_one_letter_code
_entity_poly.pdbx_strand_id
1 'polypeptide(L)'
;LAGALEVDRTHRAYRFRDAALAANLYHDCPAATLDHARPRLGWQATLAQSAAIGPPPADTPLHYIACTQDRTIPPAQQDAMARHLPGVTRHTLACGHSPFFAAPARLATVLDRIAAGAPS
;
A
#
# COMPACT_ATOMS: atom_id res chain seq x y z
N LEU A 1 -12.22 -5.84 3.60
CA LEU A 1 -11.53 -7.14 3.42
C LEU A 1 -12.31 -8.35 3.98
N ALA A 2 -13.61 -8.25 4.25
CA ALA A 2 -14.39 -9.40 4.76
C ALA A 2 -14.31 -10.57 3.78
N GLY A 3 -13.90 -11.74 4.26
CA GLY A 3 -13.70 -12.94 3.44
C GLY A 3 -12.45 -12.95 2.55
N ALA A 4 -11.75 -11.82 2.37
CA ALA A 4 -10.57 -11.72 1.51
C ALA A 4 -9.30 -12.31 2.13
N LEU A 5 -9.27 -12.45 3.46
CA LEU A 5 -8.11 -12.93 4.21
C LEU A 5 -8.32 -14.35 4.73
N GLU A 6 -7.24 -15.11 4.71
CA GLU A 6 -7.05 -16.33 5.49
C GLU A 6 -6.17 -15.97 6.69
N VAL A 7 -6.63 -16.27 7.89
CA VAL A 7 -5.89 -16.06 9.14
C VAL A 7 -5.43 -17.43 9.63
N ASP A 8 -4.17 -17.51 10.07
CA ASP A 8 -3.61 -18.75 10.56
C ASP A 8 -4.28 -19.17 11.89
N ARG A 9 -4.12 -20.43 12.28
CA ARG A 9 -4.76 -20.97 13.49
C ARG A 9 -4.34 -20.25 14.78
N THR A 10 -3.17 -19.62 14.79
CA THR A 10 -2.66 -18.89 15.96
C THR A 10 -3.08 -17.41 15.98
N HIS A 11 -3.75 -16.92 14.92
CA HIS A 11 -4.07 -15.50 14.71
C HIS A 11 -2.85 -14.57 14.64
N ARG A 12 -1.64 -15.13 14.49
CA ARG A 12 -0.37 -14.39 14.44
C ARG A 12 0.05 -14.05 13.01
N ALA A 13 -0.56 -14.69 12.02
CA ALA A 13 -0.32 -14.38 10.63
C ALA A 13 -1.61 -14.42 9.81
N TYR A 14 -1.61 -13.69 8.71
CA TYR A 14 -2.68 -13.73 7.71
C TYR A 14 -2.08 -13.71 6.31
N ARG A 15 -2.85 -14.12 5.32
CA ARG A 15 -2.54 -13.92 3.90
C ARG A 15 -3.82 -13.59 3.15
N PHE A 16 -3.69 -13.01 1.96
CA PHE A 16 -4.83 -12.92 1.05
C PHE A 16 -5.20 -14.31 0.54
N ARG A 17 -6.50 -14.58 0.45
CA ARG A 17 -7.01 -15.74 -0.28
C ARG A 17 -6.72 -15.54 -1.76
N ASP A 18 -6.41 -16.64 -2.44
CA ASP A 18 -6.11 -16.66 -3.86
C ASP A 18 -7.21 -15.96 -4.70
N ALA A 19 -8.48 -16.25 -4.40
CA ALA A 19 -9.65 -15.67 -5.06
C ALA A 19 -9.80 -14.16 -4.85
N ALA A 20 -9.16 -13.58 -3.84
CA ALA A 20 -9.23 -12.14 -3.53
C ALA A 20 -8.10 -11.33 -4.19
N LEU A 21 -7.03 -11.99 -4.65
CA LEU A 21 -5.82 -11.31 -5.15
C LEU A 21 -6.13 -10.35 -6.30
N ALA A 22 -6.83 -10.85 -7.33
CA ALA A 22 -7.18 -10.04 -8.49
C ALA A 22 -8.01 -8.82 -8.09
N ALA A 23 -9.08 -9.02 -7.29
CA ALA A 23 -10.02 -7.95 -6.98
C ALA A 23 -9.47 -6.89 -6.00
N ASN A 24 -8.62 -7.29 -5.05
CA ASN A 24 -8.16 -6.42 -3.97
C ASN A 24 -6.78 -5.82 -4.20
N LEU A 25 -5.85 -6.57 -4.80
CA LEU A 25 -4.44 -6.17 -4.90
C LEU A 25 -4.00 -5.80 -6.33
N TYR A 26 -4.62 -6.39 -7.35
CA TYR A 26 -4.13 -6.32 -8.74
C TYR A 26 -5.18 -5.95 -9.80
N HIS A 27 -6.31 -5.38 -9.39
CA HIS A 27 -7.50 -5.24 -10.25
C HIS A 27 -7.32 -4.33 -11.47
N ASP A 28 -6.34 -3.44 -11.42
CA ASP A 28 -5.98 -2.46 -12.44
C ASP A 28 -4.54 -2.67 -12.96
N CYS A 29 -3.91 -3.78 -12.60
CA CYS A 29 -2.58 -4.12 -13.08
C CYS A 29 -2.64 -4.71 -14.51
N PRO A 30 -1.53 -4.64 -15.28
CA PRO A 30 -1.42 -5.29 -16.57
C PRO A 30 -1.74 -6.80 -16.53
N ALA A 31 -2.12 -7.34 -17.68
CA ALA A 31 -2.28 -8.79 -17.85
C ALA A 31 -0.98 -9.53 -17.45
N ALA A 32 -1.13 -10.75 -16.93
CA ALA A 32 -0.05 -11.59 -16.39
C ALA A 32 0.67 -11.07 -15.12
N THR A 33 0.40 -9.85 -14.62
CA THR A 33 0.97 -9.39 -13.35
C THR A 33 0.63 -10.32 -12.19
N LEU A 34 -0.63 -10.78 -12.12
CA LEU A 34 -1.05 -11.68 -11.05
C LEU A 34 -0.32 -13.01 -11.12
N ASP A 35 -0.11 -13.59 -12.31
CA ASP A 35 0.62 -14.85 -12.46
C ASP A 35 2.08 -14.72 -12.01
N HIS A 36 2.69 -13.56 -12.26
CA HIS A 36 4.00 -13.24 -11.75
C HIS A 36 4.01 -13.04 -10.22
N ALA A 37 3.06 -12.30 -9.67
CA ALA A 37 3.08 -11.91 -8.26
C ALA A 37 2.61 -13.03 -7.32
N ARG A 38 1.61 -13.83 -7.72
CA ARG A 38 0.97 -14.88 -6.93
C ARG A 38 1.95 -15.84 -6.23
N PRO A 39 2.97 -16.43 -6.88
CA PRO A 39 3.90 -17.34 -6.20
C PRO A 39 4.83 -16.65 -5.19
N ARG A 40 4.88 -15.31 -5.18
CA ARG A 40 5.72 -14.50 -4.26
C ARG A 40 4.94 -13.99 -3.05
N LEU A 41 3.62 -14.15 -3.04
CA LEU A 41 2.78 -13.77 -1.91
C LEU A 41 2.80 -14.86 -0.84
N GLY A 42 2.85 -14.43 0.42
CA GLY A 42 2.97 -15.33 1.56
C GLY A 42 2.25 -14.82 2.79
N TRP A 43 2.48 -15.51 3.90
CA TRP A 43 1.97 -15.12 5.22
C TRP A 43 2.62 -13.82 5.70
N GLN A 44 1.79 -12.91 6.19
CA GLN A 44 2.16 -11.63 6.79
C GLN A 44 1.89 -11.68 8.28
N ALA A 45 2.83 -11.22 9.10
CA ALA A 45 2.68 -11.21 10.55
C ALA A 45 1.64 -10.17 10.99
N THR A 46 0.64 -10.59 11.78
CA THR A 46 -0.40 -9.69 12.31
C THR A 46 0.20 -8.62 13.22
N LEU A 47 1.15 -8.99 14.07
CA LEU A 47 1.77 -8.08 15.04
C LEU A 47 2.50 -6.90 14.39
N ALA A 48 3.10 -7.08 13.21
CA ALA A 48 3.79 -6.01 12.51
C ALA A 48 2.85 -4.84 12.13
N GLN A 49 1.54 -5.09 12.03
CA GLN A 49 0.55 -4.06 11.69
C GLN A 49 0.04 -3.27 12.90
N SER A 50 0.13 -3.84 14.10
CA SER A 50 -0.45 -3.26 15.32
C SER A 50 0.59 -2.87 16.37
N ALA A 51 1.84 -3.29 16.19
CA ALA A 51 2.93 -2.92 17.08
C ALA A 51 3.12 -1.39 17.05
N ALA A 52 3.19 -0.79 18.24
CA ALA A 52 3.54 0.61 18.36
C ALA A 52 4.99 0.81 17.91
N ILE A 53 5.21 1.81 17.05
CA ILE A 53 6.53 2.28 16.64
C ILE A 53 6.72 3.71 17.15
N GLY A 54 7.95 4.06 17.47
CA GLY A 54 8.30 5.45 17.81
C GLY A 54 8.16 6.37 16.58
N PRO A 55 8.06 7.68 16.79
CA PRO A 55 8.06 8.63 15.69
C PRO A 55 9.40 8.58 14.93
N PRO A 56 9.42 8.92 13.63
CA PRO A 56 10.66 9.12 12.90
C PRO A 56 11.45 10.31 13.49
N PRO A 57 12.76 10.43 13.20
CA PRO A 57 13.53 11.61 13.60
C PRO A 57 12.86 12.90 13.10
N ALA A 58 12.83 13.94 13.94
CA ALA A 58 12.04 15.15 13.72
C ALA A 58 12.32 15.85 12.36
N ASP A 59 13.57 15.78 11.89
CA ASP A 59 14.00 16.44 10.65
C ASP A 59 13.81 15.58 9.40
N THR A 60 13.19 14.39 9.52
CA THR A 60 12.97 13.50 8.38
C THR A 60 11.74 13.97 7.58
N PRO A 61 11.89 14.38 6.31
CA PRO A 61 10.74 14.73 5.48
C PRO A 61 9.82 13.53 5.30
N LEU A 62 8.53 13.71 5.59
CA LEU A 62 7.51 12.67 5.43
C LEU A 62 6.74 12.91 4.14
N HIS A 63 6.60 11.85 3.34
CA HIS A 63 5.80 11.86 2.13
C HIS A 63 4.82 10.68 2.15
N TYR A 64 3.57 10.92 1.78
CA TYR A 64 2.51 9.90 1.70
C TYR A 64 1.97 9.85 0.27
N ILE A 65 2.05 8.69 -0.39
CA ILE A 65 1.50 8.48 -1.74
C ILE A 65 0.20 7.69 -1.61
N ALA A 66 -0.93 8.34 -1.80
CA ALA A 66 -2.25 7.72 -1.71
C ALA A 66 -2.71 7.16 -3.07
N CYS A 67 -3.16 5.91 -3.09
CA CYS A 67 -3.72 5.27 -4.28
C CYS A 67 -5.24 5.38 -4.26
N THR A 68 -5.83 6.24 -5.10
CA THR A 68 -7.23 6.66 -4.97
C THR A 68 -8.25 5.61 -5.40
N GLN A 69 -7.81 4.49 -5.99
CA GLN A 69 -8.65 3.36 -6.39
C GLN A 69 -8.31 2.08 -5.61
N ASP A 70 -7.56 2.20 -4.51
CA ASP A 70 -7.20 1.07 -3.66
C ASP A 70 -8.44 0.42 -3.02
N ARG A 71 -8.57 -0.90 -3.20
CA ARG A 71 -9.65 -1.75 -2.68
C ARG A 71 -9.24 -2.59 -1.46
N THR A 72 -7.98 -2.48 -1.06
CA THR A 72 -7.38 -3.11 0.12
C THR A 72 -7.33 -2.11 1.27
N ILE A 73 -6.82 -0.90 1.01
CA ILE A 73 -6.85 0.23 1.94
C ILE A 73 -7.67 1.35 1.27
N PRO A 74 -9.00 1.40 1.44
CA PRO A 74 -9.84 2.41 0.81
C PRO A 74 -9.36 3.86 1.07
N PRO A 75 -9.61 4.80 0.14
CA PRO A 75 -9.12 6.18 0.23
C PRO A 75 -9.41 6.87 1.58
N ALA A 76 -10.62 6.69 2.13
CA ALA A 76 -10.97 7.26 3.43
C ALA A 76 -10.09 6.74 4.59
N GLN A 77 -9.64 5.48 4.52
CA GLN A 77 -8.70 4.93 5.50
C GLN A 77 -7.29 5.48 5.29
N GLN A 78 -6.84 5.64 4.03
CA GLN A 78 -5.57 6.30 3.71
C GLN A 78 -5.55 7.75 4.20
N ASP A 79 -6.64 8.49 4.03
CA ASP A 79 -6.81 9.85 4.55
C ASP A 79 -6.77 9.88 6.08
N ALA A 80 -7.38 8.91 6.75
CA ALA A 80 -7.27 8.78 8.20
C ALA A 80 -5.81 8.53 8.62
N MET A 81 -5.09 7.63 7.96
CA MET A 81 -3.68 7.35 8.24
C MET A 81 -2.80 8.59 8.04
N ALA A 82 -2.94 9.28 6.90
CA ALA A 82 -2.13 10.45 6.59
C ALA A 82 -2.32 11.61 7.58
N ARG A 83 -3.53 11.77 8.15
CA ARG A 83 -3.81 12.80 9.18
C ARG A 83 -3.02 12.58 10.48
N HIS A 84 -2.56 11.36 10.76
CA HIS A 84 -1.72 11.07 11.93
C HIS A 84 -0.23 11.38 11.70
N LEU A 85 0.15 11.86 10.52
CA LEU A 85 1.52 12.20 10.15
C LEU A 85 1.65 13.73 10.01
N PRO A 86 1.92 14.48 11.10
CA PRO A 86 2.04 15.93 11.03
C PRO A 86 3.19 16.34 10.09
N GLY A 87 2.96 17.37 9.28
CA GLY A 87 3.96 17.86 8.31
C GLY A 87 4.17 16.96 7.08
N VAL A 88 3.37 15.90 6.91
CA VAL A 88 3.48 15.03 5.75
C VAL A 88 3.08 15.74 4.45
N THR A 89 3.91 15.60 3.42
CA THR A 89 3.58 16.00 2.06
C THR A 89 2.75 14.89 1.40
N ARG A 90 1.56 15.23 0.89
CA ARG A 90 0.63 14.24 0.31
C ARG A 90 0.71 14.25 -1.20
N HIS A 91 0.81 13.06 -1.79
CA HIS A 91 0.75 12.79 -3.22
C HIS A 91 -0.41 11.85 -3.49
N THR A 92 -0.94 11.87 -4.71
CA THR A 92 -2.00 10.93 -5.11
C THR A 92 -1.68 10.26 -6.45
N LEU A 93 -2.06 8.99 -6.57
CA LEU A 93 -2.04 8.22 -7.79
C LEU A 93 -3.43 7.63 -8.03
N ALA A 94 -3.95 7.84 -9.23
CA ALA A 94 -5.18 7.21 -9.70
C ALA A 94 -4.88 5.78 -10.14
N CYS A 95 -4.68 4.90 -9.16
CA CYS A 95 -4.49 3.45 -9.32
C CYS A 95 -4.91 2.71 -8.04
N GLY A 96 -4.91 1.39 -8.11
CA GLY A 96 -5.17 0.45 -7.03
C GLY A 96 -3.97 0.24 -6.11
N HIS A 97 -4.01 -0.88 -5.40
CA HIS A 97 -3.09 -1.16 -4.28
C HIS A 97 -1.62 -1.36 -4.69
N SER A 98 -1.37 -1.73 -5.94
CA SER A 98 -0.01 -2.08 -6.43
C SER A 98 0.49 -1.05 -7.45
N PRO A 99 0.78 0.20 -7.06
CA PRO A 99 1.18 1.27 -8.00
C PRO A 99 2.47 0.95 -8.76
N PHE A 100 3.35 0.13 -8.19
CA PHE A 100 4.57 -0.36 -8.84
C PHE A 100 4.30 -1.31 -10.02
N PHE A 101 3.09 -1.88 -10.14
CA PHE A 101 2.65 -2.62 -11.32
C PHE A 101 1.64 -1.83 -12.16
N ALA A 102 0.64 -1.21 -11.53
CA ALA A 102 -0.45 -0.53 -12.22
C ALA A 102 -0.02 0.80 -12.86
N ALA A 103 0.93 1.51 -12.23
CA ALA A 103 1.33 2.86 -12.63
C ALA A 103 2.84 3.15 -12.41
N PRO A 104 3.77 2.26 -12.83
CA PRO A 104 5.19 2.37 -12.47
C PRO A 104 5.83 3.69 -12.89
N ALA A 105 5.54 4.20 -14.09
CA ALA A 105 6.10 5.47 -14.57
C ALA A 105 5.60 6.68 -13.77
N ARG A 106 4.32 6.67 -13.36
CA ARG A 106 3.74 7.73 -12.52
C ARG A 106 4.29 7.68 -11.11
N LEU A 107 4.43 6.48 -10.55
CA LEU A 107 5.07 6.28 -9.25
C LEU A 107 6.53 6.79 -9.28
N ALA A 108 7.30 6.41 -10.31
CA ALA A 108 8.68 6.88 -10.49
C ALA A 108 8.75 8.41 -10.55
N THR A 109 7.85 9.06 -11.31
CA THR A 109 7.81 10.53 -11.39
C THR A 109 7.59 11.19 -10.02
N VAL A 110 6.73 10.61 -9.18
CA VAL A 110 6.52 11.12 -7.81
C VAL A 110 7.77 10.92 -6.95
N LEU A 111 8.39 9.74 -7.03
CA LEU A 111 9.61 9.44 -6.29
C LEU A 111 10.79 10.34 -6.71
N ASP A 112 10.93 10.63 -8.01
CA ASP A 112 11.95 11.54 -8.52
C ASP A 112 11.78 12.95 -7.97
N ARG A 113 10.54 13.46 -7.90
CA ARG A 113 10.25 14.77 -7.29
C ARG A 113 10.60 14.80 -5.80
N ILE A 114 10.24 13.74 -5.08
CA ILE A 114 10.59 13.59 -3.66
C ILE A 114 12.11 13.61 -3.50
N ALA A 115 12.84 12.83 -4.31
CA ALA A 115 14.30 12.74 -4.26
C ALA A 115 14.98 14.07 -4.63
N ALA A 116 14.42 14.83 -5.56
CA ALA A 116 14.93 16.14 -5.95
C ALA A 116 14.62 17.26 -4.95
N GLY A 117 13.81 17.00 -3.91
CA GLY A 117 13.31 18.03 -3.00
C GLY A 117 12.40 19.05 -3.69
N ALA A 118 11.83 18.68 -4.85
CA ALA A 118 10.94 19.56 -5.59
C ALA A 118 9.59 19.66 -4.86
N PRO A 119 8.98 20.86 -4.77
CA PRO A 119 7.65 21.00 -4.20
C PRO A 119 6.65 20.13 -4.99
N SER A 120 5.78 19.44 -4.25
CA SER A 120 4.68 18.60 -4.73
C SER A 120 3.58 19.40 -5.42
#